data_AF-A0A410G7F8-F1
#
_entry.id   AF-A0A410G7F8-F1
#
_cell.length_a   1.000
_cell.length_b   1.000
_cell.length_c   1.000
_cell.angle_alpha   90.00
_cell.angle_beta   90.00
_cell.angle_gamma   90.00
#
_symmetry.space_group_name_H-M   'P 1'
#
loop_
_entity.id
_entity.type
_entity.pdbx_description
1 polymer ?
#
loop_
_entity_poly.entity_id
_entity_poly.type
_entity_poly.pdbx_seq_one_letter_code
_entity_poly.pdbx_strand_id
1 'polypeptide(L)'
;MNDNLILSGRKDYVAARTIIEKMKELDDPRIEKYFAGKVDLQLGEVVSVTTSGTTTTITFKDKIGLDPLPVVGVDEAYLQGPDGRISLGVITAMGEKTIDIENITQMPAVEDIVTVFLYKGGSIGKPSPYAGNVKVNPRLTDPTEPGVLLSFVEVEFLKAEAAARGGYNIAGTAKEYYDAAITASFEFWGAEGLADYLANPLVDYDTAIANSTSDPKWKEVIGTQAWLGLYNRTFAAWLSVRRLDYPILTKPASAESGFPVRYTYPAQEQTLNTTSYNAAASAIGGDTPETRLFWDKYYTFDF
;
A
#
# COMPACT_ATOMS: atom_id res chain seq x y z
N MET A 1 -8.38 -25.14 -1.14
CA MET A 1 -8.40 -23.68 -0.99
C MET A 1 -7.38 -23.36 0.09
N ASN A 2 -6.20 -22.89 -0.32
CA ASN A 2 -4.96 -22.68 0.46
C ASN A 2 -4.75 -23.63 1.65
N ASP A 3 -3.92 -24.66 1.42
CA ASP A 3 -3.25 -25.35 2.52
C ASP A 3 -2.63 -24.30 3.42
N ASN A 4 -3.01 -24.37 4.69
CA ASN A 4 -2.71 -23.45 5.76
C ASN A 4 -1.28 -22.86 5.61
N LEU A 5 -1.18 -21.54 5.49
CA LEU A 5 0.05 -20.83 5.09
C LEU A 5 1.28 -21.29 5.88
N ILE A 6 1.09 -21.55 7.18
CA ILE A 6 2.11 -22.05 8.11
C ILE A 6 2.48 -23.51 7.81
N LEU A 7 1.50 -24.37 7.51
CA LEU A 7 1.71 -25.79 7.20
C LEU A 7 2.39 -26.00 5.84
N SER A 8 2.23 -25.05 4.91
CA SER A 8 2.89 -25.11 3.60
C SER A 8 4.42 -24.99 3.68
N GLY A 9 4.95 -24.43 4.78
CA GLY A 9 6.38 -24.12 4.95
C GLY A 9 6.92 -23.10 3.95
N ARG A 10 6.07 -22.52 3.10
CA ARG A 10 6.49 -21.52 2.13
C ARG A 10 6.90 -20.23 2.83
N LYS A 11 7.95 -19.61 2.33
CA LYS A 11 8.49 -18.33 2.83
C LYS A 11 8.58 -17.28 1.73
N ASP A 12 8.05 -17.58 0.54
CA ASP A 12 8.19 -16.82 -0.70
C ASP A 12 7.11 -15.72 -0.85
N TYR A 13 6.78 -15.01 0.23
CA TYR A 13 5.73 -13.99 0.23
C TYR A 13 6.25 -12.62 -0.20
N VAL A 14 5.78 -12.15 -1.34
CA VAL A 14 6.05 -10.81 -1.87
C VAL A 14 4.91 -9.88 -1.49
N ALA A 15 5.24 -8.71 -0.95
CA ALA A 15 4.26 -7.69 -0.66
C ALA A 15 3.70 -7.06 -1.95
N ALA A 16 2.40 -6.77 -1.97
CA ALA A 16 1.76 -6.17 -3.13
C ALA A 16 2.22 -4.71 -3.31
N ARG A 17 2.56 -4.35 -4.56
CA ARG A 17 2.96 -2.99 -4.89
C ARG A 17 1.91 -1.95 -4.52
N THR A 18 0.63 -2.24 -4.70
CA THR A 18 -0.47 -1.29 -4.48
C THR A 18 -0.46 -0.66 -3.09
N ILE A 19 -0.24 -1.44 -2.03
CA ILE A 19 -0.19 -0.91 -0.66
C ILE A 19 1.10 -0.18 -0.37
N ILE A 20 2.23 -0.67 -0.89
CA ILE A 20 3.53 -0.02 -0.73
C ILE A 20 3.52 1.38 -1.35
N GLU A 21 3.07 1.51 -2.60
CA GLU A 21 3.03 2.81 -3.27
C GLU A 21 2.11 3.79 -2.55
N LYS A 22 0.93 3.33 -2.06
CA LYS A 22 0.03 4.18 -1.30
C LYS A 22 0.64 4.62 0.03
N MET A 23 1.34 3.73 0.74
CA MET A 23 2.04 4.10 1.97
C MET A 23 3.19 5.09 1.70
N LYS A 24 3.94 4.92 0.60
CA LYS A 24 4.98 5.89 0.20
C LYS A 24 4.39 7.26 -0.15
N GLU A 25 3.29 7.30 -0.90
CA GLU A 25 2.59 8.53 -1.28
C GLU A 25 2.13 9.33 -0.05
N LEU A 26 1.70 8.62 1.00
CA LEU A 26 1.23 9.22 2.25
C LEU A 26 2.37 9.46 3.26
N ASP A 27 3.62 9.16 2.89
CA ASP A 27 4.77 9.17 3.81
C ASP A 27 4.48 8.40 5.12
N ASP A 28 3.93 7.19 4.99
CA ASP A 28 3.44 6.39 6.12
C ASP A 28 4.59 5.60 6.78
N PRO A 29 5.01 5.96 8.01
CA PRO A 29 6.12 5.30 8.70
C PRO A 29 5.78 3.86 9.12
N ARG A 30 4.52 3.45 9.08
CA ARG A 30 4.14 2.04 9.32
C ARG A 30 4.69 1.11 8.24
N ILE A 31 5.16 1.62 7.09
CA ILE A 31 5.69 0.81 5.98
C ILE A 31 6.82 -0.13 6.46
N GLU A 32 7.63 0.32 7.40
CA GLU A 32 8.73 -0.47 8.01
C GLU A 32 8.21 -1.58 8.93
N LYS A 33 7.02 -1.39 9.50
CA LYS A 33 6.34 -2.39 10.34
C LYS A 33 5.57 -3.39 9.51
N TYR A 34 5.11 -2.99 8.32
CA TYR A 34 4.29 -3.83 7.44
C TYR A 34 5.17 -4.74 6.58
N PHE A 35 6.34 -4.26 6.16
CA PHE A 35 7.20 -4.94 5.21
C PHE A 35 8.61 -5.11 5.75
N ALA A 36 9.26 -6.20 5.33
CA ALA A 36 10.64 -6.48 5.67
C ALA A 36 11.56 -6.25 4.47
N GLY A 37 12.58 -5.43 4.75
CA GLY A 37 13.64 -5.09 3.82
C GLY A 37 13.21 -4.07 2.76
N LYS A 38 14.24 -3.44 2.18
CA LYS A 38 14.18 -2.69 0.93
C LYS A 38 15.02 -3.45 -0.10
N VAL A 39 14.95 -3.04 -1.36
CA VAL A 39 15.68 -3.68 -2.47
C VAL A 39 16.65 -2.67 -3.05
N ASP A 40 17.87 -3.14 -3.31
CA ASP A 40 18.88 -2.39 -4.02
C ASP A 40 18.55 -2.28 -5.50
N LEU A 41 18.50 -1.05 -5.98
CA LEU A 41 18.24 -0.74 -7.37
C LEU A 41 19.29 0.27 -7.83
N GLN A 42 19.93 -0.03 -8.96
CA GLN A 42 20.95 0.81 -9.54
C GLN A 42 20.31 1.97 -10.31
N LEU A 43 20.64 3.21 -9.93
CA LEU A 43 20.24 4.39 -10.69
C LEU A 43 21.02 4.47 -12.00
N GLY A 44 22.34 4.25 -11.93
CA GLY A 44 23.20 4.24 -13.10
C GLY A 44 24.67 4.43 -12.78
N GLU A 45 25.47 4.40 -13.84
CA GLU A 45 26.89 4.78 -13.86
C GLU A 45 27.00 6.30 -14.06
N VAL A 46 27.78 6.97 -13.20
CA VAL A 46 27.97 8.43 -13.22
C VAL A 46 28.82 8.84 -14.42
N VAL A 47 28.37 9.87 -15.16
CA VAL A 47 29.09 10.47 -16.30
C VAL A 47 29.57 11.89 -15.98
N SER A 48 28.81 12.64 -15.18
CA SER A 48 29.25 13.94 -14.70
C SER A 48 28.59 14.29 -13.37
N VAL A 49 29.28 15.14 -12.61
CA VAL A 49 28.78 15.70 -11.36
C VAL A 49 29.02 17.20 -11.38
N THR A 50 27.97 17.98 -11.18
CA THR A 50 28.02 19.45 -11.17
C THR A 50 27.40 19.98 -9.88
N THR A 51 28.06 20.93 -9.22
CA THR A 51 27.55 21.55 -7.98
C THR A 51 27.28 23.03 -8.21
N SER A 52 26.11 23.49 -7.78
CA SER A 52 25.69 24.89 -7.80
C SER A 52 25.05 25.25 -6.46
N GLY A 53 25.72 26.09 -5.68
CA GLY A 53 25.30 26.35 -4.30
C GLY A 53 25.45 25.09 -3.45
N THR A 54 24.36 24.68 -2.79
CA THR A 54 24.29 23.45 -1.98
C THR A 54 23.87 22.22 -2.80
N THR A 55 23.34 22.43 -4.00
CA THR A 55 22.80 21.39 -4.86
C THR A 55 23.90 20.75 -5.69
N THR A 56 23.99 19.42 -5.64
CA THR A 56 24.82 18.62 -6.53
C THR A 56 23.94 17.79 -7.46
N THR A 57 24.08 18.03 -8.76
CA THR A 57 23.45 17.25 -9.82
C THR A 57 24.40 16.13 -10.26
N ILE A 58 23.92 14.89 -10.16
CA ILE A 58 24.61 13.68 -10.64
C ILE A 58 23.95 13.28 -11.96
N THR A 59 24.74 13.18 -13.03
CA THR A 59 24.26 12.75 -14.35
C THR A 59 24.71 11.33 -14.65
N PHE A 60 23.77 10.49 -15.07
CA PHE A 60 24.00 9.09 -15.42
C PHE A 60 24.12 8.88 -16.93
N LYS A 61 24.84 7.82 -17.29
CA LYS A 61 25.04 7.37 -18.67
C LYS A 61 23.72 7.06 -19.37
N ASP A 62 22.91 6.25 -18.72
CA ASP A 62 21.64 5.76 -19.22
C ASP A 62 20.46 6.46 -18.55
N LYS A 63 19.28 6.33 -19.17
CA LYS A 63 18.03 6.80 -18.58
C LYS A 63 17.75 6.01 -17.30
N ILE A 64 17.33 6.71 -16.25
CA ILE A 64 16.85 6.09 -15.01
C ILE A 64 15.58 5.30 -15.35
N GLY A 65 15.74 3.98 -15.50
CA GLY A 65 14.70 3.04 -15.93
C GLY A 65 14.15 2.18 -14.78
N LEU A 66 14.12 2.73 -13.56
CA LEU A 66 13.70 1.98 -12.37
C LEU A 66 12.18 1.81 -12.31
N ASP A 67 11.76 0.66 -11.80
CA ASP A 67 10.37 0.35 -11.49
C ASP A 67 10.29 -0.32 -10.10
N PRO A 68 9.80 0.39 -9.06
CA PRO A 68 9.34 1.78 -9.07
C PRO A 68 10.48 2.80 -9.16
N LEU A 69 10.15 4.04 -9.52
CA LEU A 69 11.06 5.18 -9.40
C LEU A 69 11.21 5.59 -7.91
N PRO A 70 12.36 6.19 -7.54
CA PRO A 70 12.51 6.87 -6.26
C PRO A 70 11.50 8.02 -6.10
N VAL A 71 11.07 8.27 -4.87
CA VAL A 71 10.24 9.41 -4.49
C VAL A 71 11.13 10.55 -4.04
N VAL A 72 11.04 11.68 -4.76
CA VAL A 72 11.75 12.92 -4.44
C VAL A 72 11.33 13.43 -3.07
N GLY A 73 12.32 13.84 -2.27
CA GLY A 73 12.14 14.33 -0.90
C GLY A 73 12.06 13.22 0.16
N VAL A 74 12.05 11.95 -0.25
CA VAL A 74 11.88 10.79 0.64
C VAL A 74 13.03 9.79 0.48
N ASP A 75 13.27 9.33 -0.74
CA ASP A 75 14.23 8.25 -1.00
C ASP A 75 15.68 8.78 -1.06
N GLU A 76 16.60 8.08 -0.40
CA GLU A 76 18.03 8.39 -0.39
C GLU A 76 18.81 7.65 -1.50
N ALA A 77 19.83 8.32 -2.03
CA ALA A 77 20.82 7.72 -2.93
C ALA A 77 22.10 7.32 -2.18
N TYR A 78 22.74 6.27 -2.67
CA TYR A 78 23.94 5.69 -2.05
C TYR A 78 25.02 5.41 -3.10
N LEU A 79 26.27 5.71 -2.75
CA LEU A 79 27.42 5.16 -3.45
C LEU A 79 27.68 3.74 -2.99
N GLN A 80 27.99 2.87 -3.94
CA GLN A 80 28.50 1.53 -3.64
C GLN A 80 29.98 1.61 -3.26
N GLY A 81 30.28 1.47 -1.97
CA GLY A 81 31.65 1.39 -1.46
C GLY A 81 32.14 -0.06 -1.30
N PRO A 82 33.45 -0.25 -1.03
CA PRO A 82 34.04 -1.56 -0.77
C PRO A 82 33.46 -2.27 0.46
N ASP A 83 33.11 -1.50 1.49
CA ASP A 83 32.64 -2.00 2.79
C ASP A 83 31.12 -1.84 2.99
N GLY A 84 30.38 -1.43 1.95
CA GLY A 84 28.93 -1.21 2.01
C GLY A 84 28.48 0.08 1.33
N ARG A 85 27.29 0.54 1.69
CA ARG A 85 26.67 1.75 1.11
C ARG A 85 27.12 3.00 1.85
N ILE A 86 27.44 4.05 1.10
CA ILE A 86 27.71 5.38 1.63
C ILE A 86 26.54 6.27 1.23
N SER A 87 25.79 6.80 2.19
CA SER A 87 24.66 7.70 1.89
C SER A 87 25.18 8.98 1.26
N LEU A 88 24.59 9.36 0.14
CA LEU A 88 24.79 10.65 -0.50
C LEU A 88 23.81 11.70 0.01
N GLY A 89 22.66 11.27 0.52
CA GLY A 89 21.56 12.11 0.98
C GLY A 89 20.25 11.83 0.25
N VAL A 90 19.21 12.57 0.64
CA VAL A 90 17.86 12.51 0.07
C VAL A 90 17.85 13.11 -1.33
N ILE A 91 17.21 12.44 -2.28
CA ILE A 91 17.03 12.93 -3.65
C ILE A 91 16.07 14.12 -3.62
N THR A 92 16.53 15.30 -4.04
CA THR A 92 15.73 16.55 -4.01
C THR A 92 15.14 16.92 -5.37
N ALA A 93 15.67 16.38 -6.46
CA ALA A 93 15.02 16.41 -7.77
C ALA A 93 15.45 15.22 -8.63
N MET A 94 14.64 14.90 -9.65
CA MET A 94 14.95 13.86 -10.63
C MET A 94 14.64 14.33 -12.05
N GLY A 95 15.57 14.06 -12.97
CA GLY A 95 15.37 14.11 -14.41
C GLY A 95 15.46 12.72 -15.04
N GLU A 96 15.37 12.63 -16.38
CA GLU A 96 15.46 11.33 -17.07
C GLU A 96 16.82 10.64 -16.86
N LYS A 97 17.89 11.42 -16.68
CA LYS A 97 19.26 10.93 -16.49
C LYS A 97 19.96 11.58 -15.28
N THR A 98 19.24 12.34 -14.48
CA THR A 98 19.85 13.13 -13.41
C THR A 98 19.12 12.95 -12.10
N ILE A 99 19.86 13.06 -11.01
CA ILE A 99 19.29 13.36 -9.70
C ILE A 99 20.00 14.57 -9.10
N ASP A 100 19.28 15.33 -8.29
CA ASP A 100 19.85 16.38 -7.45
C ASP A 100 19.82 15.95 -5.99
N ILE A 101 20.87 16.28 -5.26
CA ILE A 101 21.01 16.05 -3.82
C ILE A 101 21.61 17.31 -3.20
N GLU A 102 21.11 17.70 -2.03
CA GLU A 102 21.61 18.84 -1.28
C GLU A 102 22.68 18.44 -0.26
N ASN A 103 23.73 19.26 -0.12
CA ASN A 103 24.72 19.16 0.95
C ASN A 103 25.43 17.80 1.06
N ILE A 104 25.69 17.16 -0.07
CA ILE A 104 26.44 15.91 -0.15
C ILE A 104 27.84 16.04 0.48
N THR A 105 28.18 15.07 1.34
CA THR A 105 29.47 15.03 2.06
C THR A 105 30.54 14.24 1.30
N GLN A 106 30.13 13.32 0.43
CA GLN A 106 31.00 12.46 -0.38
C GLN A 106 30.65 12.60 -1.87
N MET A 107 31.55 13.19 -2.66
CA MET A 107 31.31 13.37 -4.09
C MET A 107 31.46 12.05 -4.86
N PRO A 108 30.51 11.66 -5.73
CA PRO A 108 30.70 10.58 -6.70
C PRO A 108 31.79 10.94 -7.70
N ALA A 109 32.59 9.97 -8.09
CA ALA A 109 33.46 10.05 -9.25
C ALA A 109 32.72 9.62 -10.52
N VAL A 110 33.27 9.99 -11.68
CA VAL A 110 32.86 9.41 -12.96
C VAL A 110 33.10 7.90 -12.91
N GLU A 111 32.20 7.12 -13.54
CA GLU A 111 32.13 5.65 -13.49
C GLU A 111 31.66 5.05 -12.15
N ASP A 112 31.45 5.85 -11.10
CA ASP A 112 30.83 5.33 -9.88
C ASP A 112 29.41 4.83 -10.14
N ILE A 113 29.02 3.80 -9.39
CA ILE A 113 27.65 3.28 -9.41
C ILE A 113 26.87 3.86 -8.24
N VAL A 114 25.81 4.58 -8.57
CA VAL A 114 24.84 5.08 -7.59
C VAL A 114 23.63 4.15 -7.54
N THR A 115 23.20 3.85 -6.32
CA THR A 115 22.06 2.97 -6.03
C THR A 115 21.05 3.68 -5.15
N VAL A 116 19.83 3.14 -5.10
CA VAL A 116 18.77 3.50 -4.16
C VAL A 116 18.28 2.24 -3.47
N PHE A 117 17.76 2.38 -2.26
CA PHE A 117 17.24 1.28 -1.48
C PHE A 117 15.72 1.48 -1.28
N LEU A 118 14.90 0.79 -2.07
CA LEU A 118 13.48 1.09 -2.20
C LEU A 118 12.57 -0.02 -1.70
N TYR A 119 11.37 0.36 -1.24
CA TYR A 119 10.26 -0.58 -1.12
C TYR A 119 9.70 -0.94 -2.49
N LYS A 120 10.22 -2.01 -3.10
CA LYS A 120 9.75 -2.55 -4.38
C LYS A 120 8.77 -3.69 -4.16
N GLY A 121 7.47 -3.40 -4.27
CA GLY A 121 6.43 -4.43 -4.20
C GLY A 121 6.23 -5.18 -5.52
N GLY A 122 5.59 -6.35 -5.44
CA GLY A 122 5.22 -7.14 -6.60
C GLY A 122 4.07 -6.51 -7.39
N SER A 123 4.24 -6.39 -8.70
CA SER A 123 3.22 -5.83 -9.60
C SER A 123 2.02 -6.77 -9.73
N ILE A 124 0.81 -6.24 -9.51
CA ILE A 124 -0.43 -7.02 -9.61
C ILE A 124 -0.66 -7.54 -11.03
N GLY A 125 -1.03 -8.83 -11.14
CA GLY A 125 -1.20 -9.51 -12.42
C GLY A 125 0.11 -9.87 -13.13
N LYS A 126 1.27 -9.77 -12.46
CA LYS A 126 2.56 -10.24 -12.99
C LYS A 126 3.28 -11.14 -11.98
N PRO A 127 3.97 -12.20 -12.44
CA PRO A 127 4.88 -12.94 -11.58
C PRO A 127 5.92 -12.00 -10.97
N SER A 128 6.03 -12.02 -9.65
CA SER A 128 6.99 -11.20 -8.91
C SER A 128 7.95 -12.13 -8.19
N PRO A 129 9.23 -12.22 -8.61
CA PRO A 129 10.17 -13.11 -7.97
C PRO A 129 10.38 -12.73 -6.52
N TYR A 130 10.60 -13.72 -5.66
CA TYR A 130 10.93 -13.45 -4.26
C TYR A 130 12.21 -12.62 -4.17
N ALA A 131 13.27 -12.98 -4.90
CA ALA A 131 14.44 -12.10 -5.02
C ALA A 131 14.07 -10.79 -5.76
N GLY A 132 14.50 -9.64 -5.23
CA GLY A 132 14.31 -8.34 -5.88
C GLY A 132 12.96 -7.64 -5.63
N ASN A 133 12.13 -8.15 -4.71
CA ASN A 133 10.96 -7.43 -4.20
C ASN A 133 11.04 -7.28 -2.67
N VAL A 134 10.11 -6.59 -2.02
CA VAL A 134 10.01 -6.55 -0.55
C VAL A 134 9.04 -7.58 -0.02
N LYS A 135 9.24 -7.96 1.23
CA LYS A 135 8.53 -9.06 1.89
C LYS A 135 7.51 -8.51 2.85
N VAL A 136 6.53 -9.32 3.19
CA VAL A 136 5.71 -9.03 4.37
C VAL A 136 6.59 -9.12 5.62
N ASN A 137 6.30 -8.32 6.65
CA ASN A 137 7.03 -8.38 7.91
C ASN A 137 6.92 -9.79 8.52
N PRO A 138 8.02 -10.40 9.01
CA PRO A 138 8.01 -11.74 9.62
C PRO A 138 6.95 -11.93 10.71
N ARG A 139 6.60 -10.86 11.43
CA ARG A 139 5.50 -10.86 12.42
C ARG A 139 4.20 -11.45 11.85
N LEU A 140 3.88 -11.17 10.58
CA LEU A 140 2.65 -11.64 9.93
C LEU A 140 2.65 -13.13 9.60
N THR A 141 3.82 -13.74 9.60
CA THR A 141 4.01 -15.18 9.36
C THR A 141 4.34 -15.94 10.64
N ASP A 142 4.41 -15.25 11.78
CA ASP A 142 4.65 -15.86 13.07
C ASP A 142 3.41 -16.68 13.49
N PRO A 143 3.56 -17.99 13.77
CA PRO A 143 2.44 -18.82 14.21
C PRO A 143 1.84 -18.42 15.55
N THR A 144 2.52 -17.56 16.31
CA THR A 144 2.07 -17.02 17.60
C THR A 144 1.40 -15.65 17.48
N GLU A 145 1.44 -14.99 16.32
CA GLU A 145 0.73 -13.73 16.10
C GLU A 145 -0.79 -13.97 16.27
N PRO A 146 -1.48 -13.16 17.09
CA PRO A 146 -2.89 -13.39 17.38
C PRO A 146 -3.77 -13.16 16.14
N GLY A 147 -4.73 -14.06 15.94
CA GLY A 147 -5.82 -13.87 14.97
C GLY A 147 -6.80 -12.81 15.47
N VAL A 148 -6.76 -11.61 14.91
CA VAL A 148 -7.61 -10.50 15.34
C VAL A 148 -8.98 -10.56 14.65
N LEU A 149 -10.02 -10.88 15.43
CA LEU A 149 -11.41 -10.94 14.94
C LEU A 149 -12.03 -9.55 14.76
N LEU A 150 -11.85 -8.65 15.73
CA LEU A 150 -12.29 -7.25 15.71
C LEU A 150 -11.25 -6.41 16.45
N SER A 151 -10.69 -5.39 15.80
CA SER A 151 -9.69 -4.51 16.40
C SER A 151 -10.30 -3.17 16.81
N PHE A 152 -9.67 -2.50 17.77
CA PHE A 152 -10.01 -1.13 18.12
C PHE A 152 -9.87 -0.19 16.91
N VAL A 153 -8.83 -0.39 16.07
CA VAL A 153 -8.66 0.31 14.79
C VAL A 153 -9.92 0.22 13.91
N GLU A 154 -10.50 -0.98 13.77
CA GLU A 154 -11.73 -1.15 12.98
C GLU A 154 -12.92 -0.44 13.64
N VAL A 155 -13.07 -0.54 14.96
CA VAL A 155 -14.16 0.11 15.68
C VAL A 155 -14.11 1.63 15.49
N GLU A 156 -12.93 2.24 15.59
CA GLU A 156 -12.78 3.68 15.41
C GLU A 156 -13.04 4.11 13.97
N PHE A 157 -12.61 3.35 12.94
CA PHE A 157 -13.00 3.64 11.56
C PHE A 157 -14.52 3.48 11.31
N LEU A 158 -15.17 2.50 11.93
CA LEU A 158 -16.62 2.34 11.86
C LEU A 158 -17.36 3.53 12.52
N LYS A 159 -16.83 4.07 13.62
CA LYS A 159 -17.37 5.29 14.25
C LYS A 159 -17.12 6.53 13.40
N ALA A 160 -15.93 6.66 12.81
CA ALA A 160 -15.60 7.75 11.90
C ALA A 160 -16.58 7.81 10.73
N GLU A 161 -16.85 6.65 10.12
CA GLU A 161 -17.85 6.55 9.07
C GLU A 161 -19.26 6.86 9.58
N ALA A 162 -19.68 6.31 10.72
CA ALA A 162 -21.01 6.57 11.27
C ALA A 162 -21.23 8.07 11.52
N ALA A 163 -20.22 8.77 12.03
CA ALA A 163 -20.22 10.22 12.19
C ALA A 163 -20.28 10.94 10.83
N ALA A 164 -19.51 10.50 9.83
CA ALA A 164 -19.46 11.11 8.50
C ALA A 164 -20.75 10.92 7.69
N ARG A 165 -21.41 9.77 7.82
CA ARG A 165 -22.72 9.50 7.21
C ARG A 165 -23.83 10.37 7.81
N GLY A 166 -23.72 10.70 9.09
CA GLY A 166 -24.77 11.33 9.86
C GLY A 166 -25.96 10.38 10.12
N GLY A 167 -26.88 10.81 10.98
CA GLY A 167 -28.10 10.05 11.30
C GLY A 167 -27.93 8.95 12.36
N TYR A 168 -26.73 8.82 12.95
CA TYR A 168 -26.46 7.93 14.08
C TYR A 168 -26.14 8.75 15.34
N ASN A 169 -26.55 8.26 16.51
CA ASN A 169 -26.21 8.90 17.78
C ASN A 169 -24.77 8.58 18.18
N ILE A 170 -23.84 9.36 17.64
CA ILE A 170 -22.39 9.22 17.83
C ILE A 170 -21.89 10.50 18.53
N ALA A 171 -21.11 10.35 19.59
CA ALA A 171 -20.72 11.48 20.46
C ALA A 171 -19.64 12.39 19.86
N GLY A 172 -18.69 11.82 19.12
CA GLY A 172 -17.59 12.54 18.48
C GLY A 172 -17.83 12.82 17.00
N THR A 173 -16.88 13.54 16.41
CA THR A 173 -16.82 13.90 15.00
C THR A 173 -16.13 12.81 14.18
N ALA A 174 -16.30 12.86 12.85
CA ALA A 174 -15.61 11.96 11.94
C ALA A 174 -14.08 12.09 12.04
N LYS A 175 -13.55 13.32 12.16
CA LYS A 175 -12.12 13.59 12.33
C LYS A 175 -11.57 12.97 13.62
N GLU A 176 -12.26 13.18 14.75
CA GLU A 176 -11.81 12.63 16.04
C GLU A 176 -11.65 11.10 15.99
N TYR A 177 -12.63 10.39 15.41
CA TYR A 177 -12.54 8.93 15.29
C TYR A 177 -11.58 8.46 14.20
N TYR A 178 -11.42 9.23 13.12
CA TYR A 178 -10.43 8.95 12.08
C TYR A 178 -8.99 9.05 12.64
N ASP A 179 -8.69 10.14 13.34
CA ASP A 179 -7.38 10.36 13.99
C ASP A 179 -7.14 9.29 15.08
N ALA A 180 -8.17 8.92 15.84
CA ALA A 180 -8.09 7.84 16.84
C ALA A 180 -7.82 6.47 16.20
N ALA A 181 -8.42 6.17 15.04
CA ALA A 181 -8.19 4.92 14.33
C ALA A 181 -6.75 4.81 13.79
N ILE A 182 -6.21 5.90 13.25
CA ILE A 182 -4.81 5.98 12.80
C ILE A 182 -3.87 5.83 14.00
N THR A 183 -4.14 6.55 15.08
CA THR A 183 -3.36 6.46 16.34
C THR A 183 -3.32 5.03 16.86
N ALA A 184 -4.48 4.38 16.99
CA ALA A 184 -4.58 2.99 17.42
C ALA A 184 -3.81 2.02 16.50
N SER A 185 -3.76 2.32 15.19
CA SER A 185 -2.98 1.54 14.23
C SER A 185 -1.48 1.71 14.48
N PHE A 186 -1.00 2.94 14.68
CA PHE A 186 0.40 3.20 15.02
C PHE A 186 0.81 2.48 16.32
N GLU A 187 -0.03 2.55 17.35
CA GLU A 187 0.18 1.86 18.63
C GLU A 187 0.26 0.33 18.45
N PHE A 188 -0.68 -0.26 17.71
CA PHE A 188 -0.69 -1.70 17.44
C PHE A 188 0.59 -2.20 16.73
N TRP A 189 1.14 -1.36 15.85
CA TRP A 189 2.34 -1.67 15.08
C TRP A 189 3.64 -1.22 15.77
N GLY A 190 3.56 -0.46 16.88
CA GLY A 190 4.72 0.16 17.51
C GLY A 190 5.46 1.08 16.55
N ALA A 191 4.72 1.81 15.70
CA ALA A 191 5.27 2.77 14.76
C ALA A 191 5.45 4.14 15.44
N GLU A 192 6.50 4.86 15.05
CA GLU A 192 6.79 6.23 15.49
C GLU A 192 6.37 7.23 14.40
N GLY A 193 6.49 8.54 14.66
CA GLY A 193 6.19 9.57 13.66
C GLY A 193 4.70 9.89 13.48
N LEU A 194 3.83 9.49 14.41
CA LEU A 194 2.38 9.72 14.33
C LEU A 194 2.01 11.20 14.14
N ALA A 195 2.67 12.10 14.85
CA ALA A 195 2.36 13.53 14.81
C ALA A 195 2.60 14.12 13.41
N ASP A 196 3.75 13.80 12.80
CA ASP A 196 4.09 14.25 11.44
C ASP A 196 3.16 13.59 10.41
N TYR A 197 2.84 12.30 10.60
CA TYR A 197 1.91 11.58 9.73
C TYR A 197 0.50 12.20 9.75
N LEU A 198 -0.04 12.51 10.92
CA LEU A 198 -1.35 13.18 11.04
C LEU A 198 -1.33 14.63 10.54
N ALA A 199 -0.16 15.28 10.50
CA ALA A 199 0.00 16.63 9.96
C ALA A 199 0.20 16.65 8.43
N ASN A 200 0.49 15.51 7.80
CA ASN A 200 0.61 15.41 6.35
C ASN A 200 -0.71 15.85 5.68
N PRO A 201 -0.72 16.83 4.77
CA PRO A 201 -1.95 17.31 4.11
C PRO A 201 -2.73 16.25 3.32
N LEU A 202 -2.10 15.14 2.94
CA LEU A 202 -2.75 13.99 2.31
C LEU A 202 -3.43 13.05 3.33
N VAL A 203 -3.09 13.18 4.61
CA VAL A 203 -3.57 12.34 5.72
C VAL A 203 -4.49 13.11 6.66
N ASP A 204 -4.20 14.38 6.98
CA ASP A 204 -5.07 15.18 7.83
C ASP A 204 -6.50 15.17 7.26
N TYR A 205 -7.46 14.83 8.12
CA TYR A 205 -8.83 14.59 7.70
C TYR A 205 -9.44 15.79 6.98
N ASP A 206 -9.23 17.01 7.49
CA ASP A 206 -9.89 18.20 6.94
C ASP A 206 -9.28 18.58 5.58
N THR A 207 -7.94 18.55 5.45
CA THR A 207 -7.28 18.81 4.16
C THR A 207 -7.54 17.70 3.15
N ALA A 208 -7.56 16.43 3.57
CA ALA A 208 -7.88 15.31 2.70
C ALA A 208 -9.33 15.37 2.19
N ILE A 209 -10.30 15.76 3.03
CA ILE A 209 -11.68 16.01 2.62
C ILE A 209 -11.75 17.17 1.63
N ALA A 210 -11.04 18.27 1.89
CA ALA A 210 -11.02 19.42 0.99
C ALA A 210 -10.51 19.03 -0.42
N ASN A 211 -9.47 18.20 -0.47
CA ASN A 211 -8.81 17.76 -1.71
C ASN A 211 -9.52 16.59 -2.42
N SER A 212 -10.32 15.80 -1.70
CA SER A 212 -11.04 14.67 -2.29
C SER A 212 -12.06 15.14 -3.35
N THR A 213 -12.05 14.45 -4.47
CA THR A 213 -13.02 14.62 -5.58
C THR A 213 -14.13 13.56 -5.56
N SER A 214 -14.07 12.61 -4.61
CA SER A 214 -15.09 11.58 -4.44
C SER A 214 -16.43 12.15 -3.95
N ASP A 215 -17.51 11.44 -4.25
CA ASP A 215 -18.85 11.75 -3.73
C ASP A 215 -19.51 10.50 -3.12
N PRO A 216 -19.77 10.46 -1.80
CA PRO A 216 -19.37 11.46 -0.80
C PRO A 216 -17.87 11.40 -0.47
N LYS A 217 -17.26 12.58 -0.28
CA LYS A 217 -15.80 12.78 -0.04
C LYS A 217 -15.19 11.90 1.05
N TRP A 218 -15.93 11.67 2.13
CA TRP A 218 -15.45 10.91 3.29
C TRP A 218 -15.17 9.43 2.96
N LYS A 219 -15.78 8.86 1.91
CA LYS A 219 -15.52 7.47 1.52
C LYS A 219 -14.08 7.25 1.13
N GLU A 220 -13.51 8.17 0.34
CA GLU A 220 -12.11 8.11 -0.07
C GLU A 220 -11.16 8.26 1.13
N VAL A 221 -11.39 9.28 1.95
CA VAL A 221 -10.52 9.63 3.08
C VAL A 221 -10.54 8.51 4.13
N ILE A 222 -11.72 8.15 4.65
CA ILE A 222 -11.86 7.11 5.67
C ILE A 222 -11.52 5.74 5.09
N GLY A 223 -11.98 5.42 3.87
CA GLY A 223 -11.78 4.11 3.26
C GLY A 223 -10.33 3.79 2.95
N THR A 224 -9.56 4.78 2.50
CA THR A 224 -8.12 4.61 2.24
C THR A 224 -7.36 4.30 3.53
N GLN A 225 -7.57 5.06 4.59
CA GLN A 225 -6.91 4.79 5.87
C GLN A 225 -7.41 3.52 6.55
N ALA A 226 -8.69 3.18 6.42
CA ALA A 226 -9.23 1.92 6.91
C ALA A 226 -8.57 0.73 6.22
N TRP A 227 -8.39 0.78 4.89
CA TRP A 227 -7.66 -0.26 4.16
C TRP A 227 -6.22 -0.42 4.64
N LEU A 228 -5.50 0.68 4.87
CA LEU A 228 -4.13 0.65 5.43
C LEU A 228 -4.11 0.11 6.86
N GLY A 229 -4.98 0.61 7.73
CA GLY A 229 -5.05 0.21 9.14
C GLY A 229 -5.49 -1.24 9.36
N LEU A 230 -6.21 -1.82 8.40
CA LEU A 230 -6.70 -3.21 8.43
C LEU A 230 -5.81 -4.19 7.65
N TYR A 231 -4.62 -3.79 7.19
CA TYR A 231 -3.73 -4.58 6.34
C TYR A 231 -3.49 -6.02 6.83
N ASN A 232 -3.24 -6.23 8.13
CA ASN A 232 -3.01 -7.56 8.70
C ASN A 232 -4.29 -8.40 8.86
N ARG A 233 -5.44 -7.88 8.45
CA ARG A 233 -6.76 -8.48 8.57
C ARG A 233 -7.41 -8.53 7.20
N THR A 234 -6.88 -9.40 6.33
CA THR A 234 -7.18 -9.45 4.89
C THR A 234 -8.68 -9.44 4.55
N PHE A 235 -9.51 -10.18 5.29
CA PHE A 235 -10.97 -10.16 5.08
C PHE A 235 -11.62 -8.83 5.49
N ALA A 236 -11.15 -8.20 6.57
CA ALA A 236 -11.64 -6.89 7.00
C ALA A 236 -11.21 -5.80 6.01
N ALA A 237 -9.95 -5.83 5.54
CA ALA A 237 -9.47 -4.92 4.51
C ALA A 237 -10.25 -5.09 3.18
N TRP A 238 -10.46 -6.33 2.72
CA TRP A 238 -11.24 -6.60 1.50
C TRP A 238 -12.73 -6.22 1.64
N LEU A 239 -13.32 -6.39 2.83
CA LEU A 239 -14.65 -5.90 3.12
C LEU A 239 -14.70 -4.36 3.11
N SER A 240 -13.73 -3.69 3.73
CA SER A 240 -13.63 -2.24 3.77
C SER A 240 -13.60 -1.64 2.36
N VAL A 241 -12.74 -2.17 1.50
CA VAL A 241 -12.62 -1.73 0.10
C VAL A 241 -13.93 -1.90 -0.66
N ARG A 242 -14.61 -3.06 -0.55
CA ARG A 242 -15.88 -3.28 -1.25
C ARG A 242 -17.02 -2.41 -0.74
N ARG A 243 -17.05 -2.08 0.55
CA ARG A 243 -18.16 -1.34 1.14
C ARG A 243 -18.00 0.18 1.00
N LEU A 244 -16.76 0.66 0.97
CA LEU A 244 -16.43 2.07 0.83
C LEU A 244 -16.05 2.45 -0.60
N ASP A 245 -15.70 1.48 -1.45
CA ASP A 245 -15.20 1.68 -2.81
C ASP A 245 -13.81 2.34 -2.88
N TYR A 246 -13.07 2.37 -1.77
CA TYR A 246 -11.77 3.04 -1.65
C TYR A 246 -10.74 2.23 -0.85
N PRO A 247 -9.43 2.38 -1.15
CA PRO A 247 -8.91 3.19 -2.26
C PRO A 247 -9.24 2.57 -3.62
N ILE A 248 -9.22 3.39 -4.68
CA ILE A 248 -9.32 2.86 -6.04
C ILE A 248 -8.06 2.04 -6.32
N LEU A 249 -8.23 0.73 -6.47
CA LEU A 249 -7.13 -0.21 -6.64
C LEU A 249 -6.59 -0.16 -8.06
N THR A 250 -5.30 -0.43 -8.22
CA THR A 250 -4.67 -0.45 -9.54
C THR A 250 -5.18 -1.64 -10.36
N LYS A 251 -5.56 -1.39 -11.62
CA LYS A 251 -5.88 -2.46 -12.58
C LYS A 251 -4.67 -3.41 -12.75
N PRO A 252 -4.87 -4.74 -12.66
CA PRO A 252 -3.80 -5.71 -12.93
C PRO A 252 -3.26 -5.58 -14.36
N ALA A 253 -1.96 -5.77 -14.54
CA ALA A 253 -1.33 -5.62 -15.87
C ALA A 253 -1.80 -6.68 -16.89
N SER A 254 -2.27 -7.82 -16.42
CA SER A 254 -2.88 -8.90 -17.21
C SER A 254 -4.16 -9.34 -16.50
N ALA A 255 -5.13 -8.44 -16.45
CA ALA A 255 -6.43 -8.74 -15.85
C ALA A 255 -7.21 -9.73 -16.73
N GLU A 256 -7.53 -10.90 -16.18
CA GLU A 256 -8.37 -11.92 -16.83
C GLU A 256 -9.86 -11.70 -16.58
N SER A 257 -10.20 -10.92 -15.55
CA SER A 257 -11.57 -10.59 -15.16
C SER A 257 -11.60 -9.26 -14.39
N GLY A 258 -12.80 -8.81 -14.01
CA GLY A 258 -12.99 -7.62 -13.18
C GLY A 258 -12.52 -7.83 -11.74
N PHE A 259 -12.67 -6.84 -10.88
CA PHE A 259 -12.31 -6.99 -9.47
C PHE A 259 -13.24 -8.00 -8.78
N PRO A 260 -12.73 -9.10 -8.19
CA PRO A 260 -13.56 -10.07 -7.50
C PRO A 260 -14.18 -9.47 -6.23
N VAL A 261 -15.51 -9.47 -6.15
CA VAL A 261 -16.27 -8.98 -4.99
C VAL A 261 -16.83 -10.11 -4.12
N ARG A 262 -16.66 -11.36 -4.56
CA ARG A 262 -17.04 -12.57 -3.81
C ARG A 262 -16.27 -13.79 -4.29
N TYR A 263 -16.40 -14.89 -3.54
CA TYR A 263 -16.09 -16.22 -4.04
C TYR A 263 -17.33 -16.83 -4.72
N THR A 264 -17.10 -17.66 -5.74
CA THR A 264 -18.13 -18.50 -6.35
C THR A 264 -18.54 -19.62 -5.39
N TYR A 265 -19.70 -20.21 -5.61
CA TYR A 265 -20.10 -21.38 -4.83
C TYR A 265 -19.18 -22.58 -5.16
N PRO A 266 -18.91 -23.47 -4.18
CA PRO A 266 -18.10 -24.65 -4.43
C PRO A 266 -18.65 -25.51 -5.57
N ALA A 267 -17.77 -26.05 -6.41
CA ALA A 267 -18.16 -26.91 -7.53
C ALA A 267 -19.00 -28.14 -7.11
N GLN A 268 -18.83 -28.61 -5.87
CA GLN A 268 -19.62 -29.70 -5.29
C GLN A 268 -21.10 -29.34 -5.12
N GLU A 269 -21.45 -28.08 -4.80
CA GLU A 269 -22.85 -27.67 -4.69
C GLU A 269 -23.56 -27.72 -6.06
N GLN A 270 -22.82 -27.49 -7.14
CA GLN A 270 -23.34 -27.54 -8.50
C GLN A 270 -23.75 -28.96 -8.92
N THR A 271 -23.10 -29.98 -8.38
CA THR A 271 -23.34 -31.39 -8.72
C THR A 271 -24.20 -32.13 -7.68
N LEU A 272 -24.08 -31.80 -6.40
CA LEU A 272 -24.76 -32.50 -5.31
C LEU A 272 -26.04 -31.79 -4.82
N ASN A 273 -26.19 -30.49 -5.09
CA ASN A 273 -27.28 -29.66 -4.58
C ASN A 273 -27.78 -28.66 -5.64
N THR A 274 -27.84 -29.11 -6.90
CA THR A 274 -28.04 -28.28 -8.09
C THR A 274 -29.27 -27.36 -7.99
N THR A 275 -30.38 -27.84 -7.41
CA THR A 275 -31.60 -27.03 -7.25
C THR A 275 -31.36 -25.82 -6.34
N SER A 276 -30.73 -26.02 -5.18
CA SER A 276 -30.43 -24.92 -4.25
C SER A 276 -29.35 -23.99 -4.79
N TYR A 277 -28.34 -24.55 -5.45
CA TYR A 277 -27.30 -23.78 -6.15
C TYR A 277 -27.91 -22.84 -7.20
N ASN A 278 -28.75 -23.36 -8.09
CA ASN A 278 -29.39 -22.55 -9.14
C ASN A 278 -30.29 -21.45 -8.55
N ALA A 279 -31.02 -21.75 -7.48
CA ALA A 279 -31.85 -20.76 -6.79
C ALA A 279 -30.98 -19.65 -6.16
N ALA A 280 -29.90 -20.01 -5.47
CA ALA A 280 -29.01 -19.05 -4.82
C ALA A 280 -28.23 -18.18 -5.82
N ALA A 281 -27.70 -18.78 -6.90
CA ALA A 281 -27.03 -18.05 -7.97
C ALA A 281 -27.99 -17.07 -8.65
N SER A 282 -29.20 -17.49 -8.99
CA SER A 282 -30.20 -16.62 -9.62
C SER A 282 -30.60 -15.45 -8.73
N ALA A 283 -30.72 -15.66 -7.41
CA ALA A 283 -31.14 -14.62 -6.46
C ALA A 283 -30.18 -13.42 -6.35
N ILE A 284 -28.91 -13.62 -6.71
CA ILE A 284 -27.87 -12.58 -6.68
C ILE A 284 -27.42 -12.15 -8.08
N GLY A 285 -28.03 -12.68 -9.13
CA GLY A 285 -27.74 -12.32 -10.52
C GLY A 285 -26.62 -13.14 -11.18
N GLY A 286 -26.22 -14.27 -10.60
CA GLY A 286 -25.23 -15.19 -11.17
C GLY A 286 -24.27 -15.80 -10.14
N ASP A 287 -23.30 -16.58 -10.63
CA ASP A 287 -22.20 -17.12 -9.82
C ASP A 287 -20.84 -16.83 -10.44
N THR A 288 -20.58 -15.55 -10.73
CA THR A 288 -19.24 -15.07 -11.12
C THR A 288 -18.57 -14.36 -9.94
N PRO A 289 -17.23 -14.29 -9.91
CA PRO A 289 -16.49 -13.53 -8.89
C PRO A 289 -16.91 -12.05 -8.79
N GLU A 290 -17.41 -11.46 -9.88
CA GLU A 290 -17.85 -10.07 -10.01
C GLU A 290 -19.33 -9.87 -9.64
N THR A 291 -20.07 -10.95 -9.38
CA THR A 291 -21.49 -10.83 -8.99
C THR A 291 -21.59 -10.18 -7.60
N ARG A 292 -22.16 -8.97 -7.52
CA ARG A 292 -22.25 -8.19 -6.28
C ARG A 292 -23.18 -8.81 -5.26
N LEU A 293 -22.82 -8.69 -3.98
CA LEU A 293 -23.66 -9.13 -2.87
C LEU A 293 -24.71 -8.08 -2.51
N PHE A 294 -25.76 -8.47 -1.80
CA PHE A 294 -26.91 -7.60 -1.51
C PHE A 294 -26.55 -6.27 -0.79
N TRP A 295 -25.46 -6.24 -0.04
CA TRP A 295 -24.96 -5.07 0.67
C TRP A 295 -24.00 -4.21 -0.17
N ASP A 296 -23.46 -4.77 -1.26
CA ASP A 296 -22.49 -4.13 -2.15
C ASP A 296 -23.23 -3.38 -3.28
N LYS A 297 -23.92 -2.31 -2.87
CA LYS A 297 -24.86 -1.58 -3.75
C LYS A 297 -24.17 -0.68 -4.77
N TYR A 298 -23.02 -0.12 -4.40
CA TYR A 298 -22.23 0.78 -5.22
C TYR A 298 -21.00 0.02 -5.70
N TYR A 299 -20.46 0.37 -6.88
CA TYR A 299 -19.27 -0.30 -7.40
C TYR A 299 -18.56 0.66 -8.35
N THR A 300 -17.33 1.05 -8.00
CA THR A 300 -16.54 2.02 -8.78
C THR A 300 -15.32 1.38 -9.45
N PHE A 301 -15.04 0.10 -9.21
CA PHE A 301 -13.92 -0.63 -9.79
C PHE A 301 -14.22 -1.12 -11.21
N ASP A 302 -14.44 -0.20 -12.14
CA ASP A 302 -14.66 -0.54 -13.56
C ASP A 302 -13.30 -0.67 -14.27
N PHE A 303 -12.76 -1.89 -14.30
CA PHE A 303 -11.49 -2.22 -14.96
C PHE A 303 -11.71 -3.26 -16.05
#